data_AF-A0A7J9MKB4-F1
#
_entry.id   AF-A0A7J9MKB4-F1
#
_cell.length_a   1.000
_cell.length_b   1.000
_cell.length_c   1.000
_cell.angle_alpha   90.00
_cell.angle_beta   90.00
_cell.angle_gamma   90.00
#
_symmetry.space_group_name_H-M   'P 1'
#
loop_
_entity.id
_entity.type
_entity.pdbx_description
1 polymer ?
#
loop_
_entity_poly.entity_id
_entity_poly.type
_entity_poly.pdbx_seq_one_letter_code
_entity_poly.pdbx_strand_id
1 'polypeptide(L)'
;MPFSRLVPRLVPIPTSQCGHVQTSLLPPVDQNTTAFKEVAIIRHPRVGEYAFGFITSTVILQRENEDEELCSVFVPTNHLYIGDIFLVNSKEIIRPNLSIREGIEIIVSGGMTMPQVISPQERVARPNERIPMNRMV
;
A
#
# COMPACT_ATOMS: atom_id res chain seq x y z
N MET A 1 43.68 -63.42 -29.61
CA MET A 1 42.33 -63.58 -29.02
C MET A 1 42.40 -63.09 -27.58
N PRO A 2 41.54 -62.21 -27.03
CA PRO A 2 40.62 -61.18 -27.58
C PRO A 2 41.03 -59.74 -27.14
N PHE A 3 40.84 -58.69 -27.95
CA PHE A 3 39.70 -57.76 -27.96
C PHE A 3 39.29 -57.15 -26.60
N SER A 4 39.72 -55.91 -26.33
CA SER A 4 38.85 -54.91 -25.69
C SER A 4 39.39 -53.48 -25.74
N ARG A 5 38.72 -52.69 -26.59
CA ARG A 5 38.24 -51.32 -26.35
C ARG A 5 39.25 -50.15 -26.36
N LEU A 6 39.22 -49.45 -27.49
CA LEU A 6 39.47 -48.01 -27.62
C LEU A 6 38.65 -47.23 -26.55
N VAL A 7 39.35 -46.48 -25.70
CA VAL A 7 38.74 -45.45 -24.84
C VAL A 7 39.00 -44.11 -25.54
N PRO A 8 37.98 -43.36 -26.00
CA PRO A 8 38.21 -42.02 -26.49
C PRO A 8 38.50 -41.11 -25.29
N ARG A 9 39.59 -40.33 -25.38
CA ARG A 9 39.89 -39.25 -24.45
C ARG A 9 38.71 -38.27 -24.43
N LEU A 10 38.01 -38.14 -23.30
CA LEU A 10 37.09 -37.05 -23.05
C LEU A 10 37.90 -35.74 -23.00
N VAL A 11 37.63 -34.84 -23.94
CA VAL A 11 37.99 -33.43 -23.85
C VAL A 11 36.98 -32.78 -22.89
N PRO A 12 37.39 -32.05 -21.85
CA PRO A 12 36.44 -31.36 -20.99
C PRO A 12 35.81 -30.19 -21.76
N ILE A 13 34.48 -30.17 -21.84
CA ILE A 13 33.70 -29.04 -22.33
C ILE A 13 33.79 -27.95 -21.25
N PRO A 14 34.23 -26.71 -21.54
CA PRO A 14 34.19 -25.66 -20.55
C PRO A 14 32.72 -25.35 -20.25
N THR A 15 32.27 -25.64 -19.02
CA THR A 15 30.99 -25.17 -18.51
C THR A 15 31.03 -23.65 -18.47
N SER A 16 30.32 -23.01 -19.39
CA SER A 16 29.99 -21.60 -19.31
C SER A 16 29.23 -21.39 -18.01
N GLN A 17 29.84 -20.75 -17.01
CA GLN A 17 29.10 -20.21 -15.88
C GLN A 17 28.20 -19.10 -16.41
N CYS A 18 26.96 -19.46 -16.76
CA CYS A 18 25.90 -18.49 -16.96
C CYS A 18 25.48 -18.03 -15.57
N GLY A 19 26.04 -16.89 -15.14
CA GLY A 19 25.63 -16.23 -13.91
C GLY A 19 24.11 -16.14 -13.87
N HIS A 20 23.50 -16.67 -12.81
CA HIS A 20 22.11 -16.42 -12.51
C HIS A 20 21.96 -14.94 -12.16
N VAL A 21 21.78 -14.10 -13.18
CA VAL A 21 21.06 -12.85 -13.01
C VAL A 21 19.60 -13.22 -12.86
N GLN A 22 19.19 -13.55 -11.63
CA GLN A 22 17.78 -13.56 -11.27
C GLN A 22 17.32 -12.10 -11.34
N THR A 23 16.98 -11.62 -12.53
CA THR A 23 16.31 -10.34 -12.71
C THR A 23 14.91 -10.51 -12.15
N SER A 24 14.75 -10.25 -10.84
CA SER A 24 13.44 -10.00 -10.24
C SER A 24 12.81 -8.84 -11.00
N LEU A 25 11.81 -9.13 -11.83
CA LEU A 25 11.04 -8.16 -12.64
C LEU A 25 10.12 -7.26 -11.79
N LEU A 26 10.46 -7.05 -10.52
CA LEU A 26 9.75 -6.11 -9.66
C LEU A 26 10.78 -5.10 -9.13
N PRO A 27 10.53 -3.79 -9.27
CA PRO A 27 11.35 -2.81 -8.60
C PRO A 27 11.36 -3.13 -7.10
N PRO A 28 12.50 -3.03 -6.41
CA PRO A 28 12.52 -3.11 -4.95
C PRO A 28 11.52 -2.08 -4.44
N VAL A 29 10.52 -2.54 -3.70
CA VAL A 29 9.63 -1.65 -2.97
C VAL A 29 10.54 -0.96 -1.95
N ASP A 30 10.90 0.29 -2.24
CA ASP A 30 11.74 1.10 -1.38
C ASP A 30 11.16 1.07 0.04
N GLN A 31 11.89 0.44 0.96
CA GLN A 31 11.50 0.23 2.35
C GLN A 31 11.40 1.54 3.16
N ASN A 32 11.53 2.69 2.51
CA ASN A 32 11.54 4.01 3.14
C ASN A 32 10.39 4.92 2.69
N THR A 33 9.43 4.41 1.91
CA THR A 33 8.10 5.01 1.79
C THR A 33 7.10 3.97 2.26
N THR A 34 6.58 4.10 3.47
CA THR A 34 5.47 3.25 3.92
C THR A 34 4.29 3.52 2.97
N ALA A 35 3.99 2.55 2.10
CA ALA A 35 2.92 2.66 1.09
C ALA A 35 1.55 2.98 1.72
N PHE A 36 1.36 2.60 2.97
CA PHE A 36 0.24 2.98 3.81
C PHE A 36 0.71 4.01 4.85
N LYS A 37 -0.04 5.10 4.99
CA LYS A 37 0.23 6.17 5.96
C LYS A 37 -0.56 5.96 7.25
N GLU A 38 -1.84 5.65 7.12
CA GLU A 38 -2.80 5.55 8.23
C GLU A 38 -3.86 4.51 7.91
N VAL A 39 -4.49 3.94 8.94
CA VAL A 39 -5.73 3.15 8.79
C VAL A 39 -6.91 4.10 8.60
N ALA A 40 -7.88 3.72 7.78
CA ALA A 40 -9.08 4.49 7.53
C ALA A 40 -10.34 3.63 7.58
N ILE A 41 -11.40 4.22 8.12
CA ILE A 41 -12.76 3.73 8.00
C ILE A 41 -13.56 4.78 7.24
N ILE A 42 -14.18 4.37 6.14
CA ILE A 42 -14.95 5.25 5.26
C ILE A 42 -16.39 4.74 5.13
N ARG A 43 -17.32 5.63 4.79
CA ARG A 43 -18.70 5.25 4.44
C ARG A 43 -18.69 4.41 3.16
N HIS A 44 -19.34 3.25 3.19
CA HIS A 44 -19.54 2.43 1.98
C HIS A 44 -20.85 2.85 1.30
N PRO A 45 -21.03 2.67 -0.03
CA PRO A 45 -22.22 3.17 -0.75
C PRO A 45 -23.57 2.69 -0.20
N ARG A 46 -23.61 1.55 0.49
CA ARG A 46 -24.83 1.06 1.14
C ARG A 46 -25.00 1.70 2.51
N VAL A 47 -26.21 2.16 2.79
CA VAL A 47 -26.56 2.82 4.05
C VAL A 47 -26.27 1.89 5.24
N GLY A 48 -25.51 2.40 6.20
CA GLY A 48 -25.11 1.66 7.40
C GLY A 48 -23.85 0.80 7.24
N GLU A 49 -23.31 0.67 6.03
CA GLU A 49 -22.05 -0.03 5.80
C GLU A 49 -20.85 0.91 5.88
N TYR A 50 -19.73 0.35 6.34
CA TYR A 50 -18.45 1.01 6.39
C TYR A 50 -17.41 0.11 5.74
N ALA A 51 -16.46 0.73 5.03
CA ALA A 51 -15.31 0.04 4.48
C ALA A 51 -14.08 0.33 5.33
N PHE A 52 -13.25 -0.69 5.50
CA PHE A 52 -11.98 -0.63 6.20
C PHE A 52 -10.85 -0.61 5.16
N GLY A 53 -9.89 0.29 5.33
CA GLY A 53 -8.81 0.46 4.37
C GLY A 53 -7.65 1.26 4.92
N PHE A 54 -6.81 1.74 4.02
CA PHE A 54 -5.61 2.51 4.36
C PHE A 54 -5.52 3.79 3.53
N ILE A 55 -5.16 4.88 4.19
CA ILE A 55 -4.77 6.10 3.51
C ILE A 55 -3.39 5.87 2.88
N THR A 56 -3.29 6.04 1.56
CA THR A 56 -2.02 5.92 0.82
C THR A 56 -1.45 7.30 0.50
N SER A 57 -2.30 8.26 0.19
CA SER A 57 -1.90 9.63 -0.15
C SER A 57 -3.00 10.66 0.14
N THR A 58 -2.63 11.94 0.04
CA THR A 58 -3.55 13.07 0.02
C THR A 58 -3.41 13.73 -1.34
N VAL A 59 -4.53 14.12 -1.94
CA VAL A 59 -4.63 14.74 -3.26
C VAL A 59 -5.47 16.01 -3.13
N ILE A 60 -5.03 17.08 -3.80
CA ILE A 60 -5.85 18.28 -3.97
C ILE A 60 -6.58 18.17 -5.31
N LEU A 61 -7.91 18.09 -5.26
CA LEU A 61 -8.75 18.14 -6.44
C LEU A 61 -9.04 19.59 -6.77
N GLN A 62 -8.46 20.08 -7.86
CA GLN A 62 -8.69 21.44 -8.32
C GLN A 62 -10.11 21.57 -8.89
N ARG A 63 -10.86 22.57 -8.43
CA ARG A 63 -12.15 22.96 -9.01
C ARG A 63 -12.14 24.44 -9.33
N GLU A 64 -13.04 24.88 -10.21
CA GLU A 64 -13.15 26.29 -10.61
C GLU A 64 -13.41 27.24 -9.43
N ASN A 65 -14.10 26.76 -8.39
CA ASN A 65 -14.51 27.59 -7.24
C ASN A 65 -13.57 27.43 -6.05
N GLU A 66 -13.34 26.19 -5.60
CA GLU A 66 -12.49 25.89 -4.46
C GLU A 66 -11.82 24.52 -4.62
N ASP A 67 -10.52 24.48 -4.33
CA ASP A 67 -9.74 23.26 -4.26
C ASP A 67 -10.22 22.38 -3.09
N GLU A 68 -10.33 21.08 -3.32
CA GLU A 68 -10.76 20.13 -2.30
C GLU A 68 -9.65 19.16 -1.90
N GLU A 69 -9.36 19.08 -0.61
CA GLU A 69 -8.43 18.09 -0.07
C GLU A 69 -9.12 16.72 0.13
N LEU A 70 -8.70 15.76 -0.69
CA LEU A 70 -9.15 14.36 -0.65
C LEU A 70 -8.02 13.46 -0.16
N CYS A 71 -8.37 12.40 0.56
CA CYS A 71 -7.43 11.30 0.81
C CYS A 71 -7.72 10.15 -0.14
N SER A 72 -6.66 9.56 -0.69
CA SER A 72 -6.73 8.30 -1.42
C SER A 72 -6.74 7.15 -0.41
N VAL A 73 -7.85 6.43 -0.36
CA VAL A 73 -8.09 5.30 0.53
C VAL A 73 -8.13 4.02 -0.28
N PHE A 74 -7.15 3.14 -0.04
CA PHE A 74 -7.13 1.79 -0.59
C PHE A 74 -7.97 0.88 0.31
N VAL A 75 -8.99 0.24 -0.27
CA VAL A 75 -9.84 -0.76 0.39
C VAL A 75 -9.48 -2.13 -0.17
N PRO A 76 -8.75 -2.97 0.59
CA PRO A 76 -8.33 -4.27 0.12
C PRO A 76 -9.51 -5.21 -0.12
N THR A 77 -9.41 -6.03 -1.15
CA THR A 77 -10.29 -7.19 -1.33
C THR A 77 -9.56 -8.47 -0.91
N ASN A 78 -10.13 -9.64 -1.23
CA ASN A 78 -9.59 -10.96 -0.88
C ASN A 78 -8.11 -11.16 -1.33
N HIS A 79 -7.64 -10.42 -2.33
CA HIS A 79 -6.24 -10.40 -2.72
C HIS A 79 -5.58 -9.07 -2.34
N LEU A 80 -4.56 -9.08 -1.47
CA LEU A 80 -3.92 -7.90 -0.86
C LEU A 80 -3.35 -6.84 -1.83
N TYR A 81 -3.30 -7.13 -3.13
CA TYR A 81 -2.86 -6.21 -4.19
C TYR A 81 -3.99 -5.81 -5.16
N ILE A 82 -5.20 -6.32 -4.94
CA ILE A 82 -6.41 -6.00 -5.69
C ILE A 82 -7.38 -5.38 -4.70
N GLY A 83 -7.79 -4.15 -4.97
CA GLY A 83 -8.71 -3.44 -4.10
C GLY A 83 -9.22 -2.21 -4.79
N ASP A 84 -10.21 -1.61 -4.15
CA ASP A 84 -10.78 -0.36 -4.63
C ASP A 84 -9.95 0.82 -4.11
N ILE A 85 -9.89 1.88 -4.90
CA ILE A 85 -9.31 3.16 -4.48
C ILE A 85 -10.44 4.17 -4.44
N PHE A 86 -10.71 4.70 -3.25
CA PHE A 86 -11.68 5.76 -3.04
C PHE A 86 -10.97 7.08 -2.77
N LEU A 87 -11.40 8.15 -3.43
CA LEU A 87 -11.05 9.52 -3.05
C LEU A 87 -12.14 10.03 -2.12
N VAL A 88 -11.79 10.29 -0.86
CA VAL A 88 -12.74 10.65 0.19
C VAL A 88 -12.30 11.95 0.84
N ASN A 89 -13.24 12.86 1.09
CA ASN A 89 -12.94 14.12 1.77
C ASN A 89 -12.28 13.83 3.13
N SER A 90 -11.17 14.53 3.42
CA SER A 90 -10.37 14.22 4.62
C SER A 90 -11.15 14.33 5.93
N LYS A 91 -12.24 15.13 5.93
CA LYS A 91 -13.16 15.37 7.05
C LYS A 91 -14.15 14.23 7.28
N GLU A 92 -14.43 13.41 6.27
CA GLU A 92 -15.39 12.30 6.34
C GLU A 92 -14.73 10.97 6.73
N ILE A 93 -13.39 10.94 6.77
CA ILE A 93 -12.62 9.74 7.10
C ILE A 93 -12.51 9.60 8.62
N ILE A 94 -12.97 8.45 9.12
CA ILE A 94 -12.77 8.04 10.50
C ILE A 94 -11.39 7.39 10.58
N ARG A 95 -10.46 8.03 11.32
CA ARG A 95 -9.12 7.51 11.57
C ARG A 95 -9.14 6.77 12.90
N PRO A 96 -9.12 5.43 12.92
CA PRO A 96 -9.12 4.69 14.17
C PRO A 96 -7.75 4.78 14.86
N ASN A 97 -7.72 4.59 16.18
CA ASN A 97 -6.48 4.38 16.92
C ASN A 97 -5.93 2.96 16.71
N LEU A 98 -5.57 2.66 15.45
CA LEU A 98 -4.98 1.40 15.02
C LEU A 98 -3.71 1.67 14.22
N SER A 99 -2.67 0.92 14.52
CA SER A 99 -1.46 0.90 13.69
C SER A 99 -1.74 0.24 12.34
N ILE A 100 -0.91 0.56 11.34
CA ILE A 100 -0.96 -0.08 10.02
C ILE A 100 -0.83 -1.61 10.16
N ARG A 101 0.03 -2.06 11.08
CA ARG A 101 0.25 -3.49 11.35
C ARG A 101 -1.03 -4.18 11.81
N GLU A 102 -1.73 -3.60 12.79
CA GLU A 102 -3.02 -4.15 13.26
C GLU A 102 -4.05 -4.16 12.14
N GLY A 103 -4.09 -3.11 11.32
CA GLY A 103 -4.96 -3.07 10.14
C GLY A 103 -4.66 -4.20 9.14
N ILE A 104 -3.39 -4.49 8.87
CA ILE A 104 -2.98 -5.61 8.00
C ILE A 104 -3.40 -6.95 8.63
N GLU A 105 -3.19 -7.13 9.93
CA GLU A 105 -3.59 -8.35 10.65
C GLU A 105 -5.12 -8.59 10.57
N ILE A 106 -5.93 -7.53 10.67
CA ILE A 106 -7.39 -7.59 10.46
C ILE A 106 -7.72 -8.09 9.06
N ILE A 107 -7.10 -7.54 8.02
CA ILE A 107 -7.41 -7.92 6.63
C ILE A 107 -6.94 -9.34 6.31
N VAL A 108 -5.72 -9.69 6.71
CA VAL A 108 -5.14 -11.03 6.48
C VAL A 108 -5.95 -12.10 7.21
N SER A 109 -6.49 -11.80 8.38
CA SER A 109 -7.37 -12.70 9.12
C SER A 109 -8.81 -12.74 8.60
N GLY A 110 -9.13 -12.00 7.53
CA GLY A 110 -10.51 -11.90 7.02
C GLY A 110 -11.48 -11.25 8.02
N GLY A 111 -10.98 -10.42 8.94
CA GLY A 111 -11.76 -9.72 9.96
C GLY A 111 -11.85 -10.44 11.31
N MET A 112 -11.24 -11.63 11.48
CA MET A 112 -11.32 -12.37 12.76
C MET A 112 -10.66 -11.64 13.93
N THR A 113 -9.64 -10.81 13.66
CA THR A 113 -8.94 -10.03 14.70
C THR A 113 -9.53 -8.64 14.91
N MET A 114 -10.72 -8.35 14.36
CA MET A 114 -11.38 -7.06 14.53
C MET A 114 -11.64 -6.78 16.04
N PRO A 115 -11.18 -5.64 16.58
CA PRO A 115 -11.45 -5.28 17.96
C PRO A 115 -12.94 -5.01 18.19
N GLN A 116 -13.40 -5.25 19.43
CA GLN A 116 -14.80 -5.03 19.81
C GLN A 116 -15.17 -3.54 19.86
N VAL A 117 -14.18 -2.67 20.03
CA VAL A 117 -14.37 -1.22 20.11
C VAL A 117 -13.27 -0.54 19.30
N ILE A 118 -13.67 0.38 18.41
CA ILE A 118 -12.77 1.22 17.64
C ILE A 118 -12.97 2.66 18.08
N SER A 119 -11.96 3.25 18.70
CA SER A 119 -11.95 4.67 19.05
C SER A 119 -11.28 5.49 17.94
N PRO A 120 -11.85 6.64 17.53
CA PRO A 120 -11.15 7.58 16.66
C PRO A 120 -9.85 8.05 17.31
N GLN A 121 -8.79 8.20 16.52
CA GLN A 121 -7.58 8.85 16.94
C GLN A 121 -7.85 10.35 17.13
N GLU A 122 -7.41 10.90 18.25
CA GLU A 122 -7.59 12.32 18.55
C GLU A 122 -6.80 13.16 17.54
N ARG A 123 -7.53 13.93 16.71
CA ARG A 123 -6.92 14.73 15.65
C ARG A 123 -6.19 15.91 16.31
N VAL A 124 -4.87 15.80 16.47
CA VAL A 124 -4.05 17.00 16.68
C VAL A 124 -4.17 17.82 15.40
N ALA A 125 -5.02 18.86 15.43
CA ALA A 125 -5.16 19.79 14.32
C ALA A 125 -3.76 20.33 13.99
N ARG A 126 -3.28 20.12 12.76
CA ARG A 126 -2.01 20.66 12.30
C ARG A 126 -2.16 22.20 12.30
N PRO A 127 -1.38 22.97 13.08
CA PRO A 127 -1.59 24.42 13.23
C PRO A 127 -1.29 25.30 12.01
N ASN A 128 -1.13 24.75 10.80
CA ASN A 128 -0.47 25.46 9.70
C ASN A 128 -1.39 25.88 8.53
N GLU A 129 -2.65 26.18 8.80
CA GLU A 129 -3.61 26.64 7.79
C GLU A 129 -4.10 28.08 8.03
N ARG A 130 -3.19 28.98 8.41
CA ARG A 130 -3.41 30.44 8.34
C ARG A 130 -2.12 31.17 7.98
N ILE A 131 -1.80 31.22 6.69
CA ILE A 131 -1.08 32.38 6.15
C ILE A 131 -2.03 33.01 5.12
N PRO A 132 -2.76 34.08 5.46
CA PRO A 132 -3.36 34.91 4.43
C PRO A 132 -2.21 35.61 3.70
N MET A 133 -1.92 35.15 2.48
CA MET A 133 -1.09 35.89 1.54
C MET A 133 -1.87 37.15 1.14
N ASN A 134 -1.64 38.27 1.84
CA ASN A 134 -2.05 39.57 1.32
C ASN A 134 -1.21 40.74 1.87
N ARG A 135 -0.13 41.10 1.14
CA ARG A 135 0.44 42.45 0.90
C ARG A 135 1.73 42.24 0.09
N MET A 136 1.86 42.69 -1.15
CA MET A 136 2.02 44.08 -1.61
C MET A 136 1.82 44.02 -3.14
N VAL A 137 0.90 44.80 -3.72
CA VAL A 137 1.19 46.06 -4.44
C VAL A 137 2.61 46.12 -5.00
#